data_AF-A0A4Y8WZE2-F1
#
_entry.id   AF-A0A4Y8WZE2-F1
#
_cell.length_a   1.000
_cell.length_b   1.000
_cell.length_c   1.000
_cell.angle_alpha   90.00
_cell.angle_beta   90.00
_cell.angle_gamma   90.00
#
_symmetry.space_group_name_H-M   'P 1'
#
loop_
_entity.id
_entity.type
_entity.pdbx_description
1 polymer ?
#
loop_
_entity_poly.entity_id
_entity_poly.type
_entity_poly.pdbx_seq_one_letter_code
_entity_poly.pdbx_strand_id
1 'polypeptide(L)'
;MTRVHTGNAHRQIVDGQRVRGIGHLRHPVVFGGLIGVVGGAAFLLAGLAGLPAGWQEPLRGLAVVLVGFTLVGVLFRRRILPALPPPTPGALRVYGVAVVVMLLLFPVTHLLARAADAPTAQIALVAAVVGGHFLPFARAFGAPVFRWIGGSMLALGLSGALVAMLGVPAAGPAGAAAAGAAMLLVVVGQALRQGAPGPGDRLRA
;
A
#
# COMPACT_ATOMS: atom_id res chain seq x y z
N MET A 1 2.73 16.84 -50.86
CA MET A 1 3.19 17.61 -49.68
C MET A 1 2.00 18.36 -49.11
N THR A 2 1.42 17.90 -48.00
CA THR A 2 0.67 18.76 -47.07
C THR A 2 0.45 17.98 -45.77
N ARG A 3 1.16 18.40 -44.73
CA ARG A 3 1.11 17.87 -43.37
C ARG A 3 0.01 18.64 -42.64
N VAL A 4 -1.07 17.97 -42.23
CA VAL A 4 -2.06 18.57 -41.33
C VAL A 4 -1.55 18.37 -39.90
N HIS A 5 -1.08 19.45 -39.29
CA HIS A 5 -0.86 19.56 -37.85
C HIS A 5 -2.16 20.01 -37.20
N THR A 6 -2.86 19.09 -36.55
CA THR A 6 -3.88 19.41 -35.56
C THR A 6 -3.30 19.18 -34.18
N GLY A 7 -2.96 20.28 -33.52
CA GLY A 7 -2.54 20.30 -32.12
C GLY A 7 -3.72 20.21 -31.16
N ASN A 8 -3.38 19.78 -29.94
CA ASN A 8 -4.10 19.92 -28.66
C ASN A 8 -5.24 18.94 -28.34
N ALA A 9 -4.90 17.87 -27.63
CA ALA A 9 -5.26 17.69 -26.21
C ALA A 9 -4.69 16.35 -25.71
N HIS A 10 -4.12 16.35 -24.51
CA HIS A 10 -3.34 15.26 -23.90
C HIS A 10 -2.00 14.98 -24.60
N ARG A 11 -0.91 15.48 -24.01
CA ARG A 11 0.36 14.75 -24.01
C ARG A 11 0.06 13.37 -23.44
N GLN A 12 -0.28 12.43 -24.32
CA GLN A 12 -0.10 11.02 -24.05
C GLN A 12 1.35 10.90 -23.56
N ILE A 13 1.50 10.39 -22.34
CA ILE A 13 2.79 9.98 -21.81
C ILE A 13 3.47 9.23 -22.94
N VAL A 14 4.58 9.78 -23.44
CA VAL A 14 5.28 9.27 -24.61
C VAL A 14 5.48 7.77 -24.43
N ASP A 15 4.83 6.98 -25.27
CA ASP A 15 4.87 5.52 -25.20
C ASP A 15 6.34 5.05 -25.09
N GLY A 16 6.65 4.35 -23.99
CA GLY A 16 7.96 3.74 -23.76
C GLY A 16 9.03 4.60 -23.07
N GLN A 17 8.80 5.88 -22.77
CA GLN A 17 9.80 6.70 -22.06
C GLN A 17 9.79 6.44 -20.55
N ARG A 18 10.95 6.10 -19.98
CA ARG A 18 11.12 5.92 -18.54
C ARG A 18 11.13 7.27 -17.83
N VAL A 19 10.13 7.53 -16.99
CA VAL A 19 9.99 8.78 -16.23
C VAL A 19 10.22 8.57 -14.74
N ARG A 20 10.61 9.63 -14.01
CA ARG A 20 10.66 9.63 -12.55
C ARG A 20 9.28 9.98 -11.98
N GLY A 21 8.92 9.37 -10.86
CA GLY A 21 7.64 9.62 -10.18
C GLY A 21 7.48 11.07 -9.69
N ILE A 22 8.57 11.72 -9.27
CA ILE A 22 8.56 13.10 -8.77
C ILE A 22 8.04 14.12 -9.80
N GLY A 23 8.22 13.87 -11.09
CA GLY A 23 7.69 14.74 -12.15
C GLY A 23 6.21 14.50 -12.46
N HIS A 24 5.59 13.48 -11.87
CA HIS A 24 4.25 12.99 -12.21
C HIS A 24 3.45 12.64 -10.95
N LEU A 25 3.51 13.48 -9.89
CA LEU A 25 2.88 13.21 -8.60
C LEU A 25 1.36 12.94 -8.68
N ARG A 26 0.69 13.56 -9.66
CA ARG A 26 -0.75 13.38 -9.91
C ARG A 26 -1.09 12.09 -10.64
N HIS A 27 -0.09 11.37 -11.16
CA HIS A 27 -0.33 10.10 -11.82
C HIS A 27 -0.82 9.06 -10.78
N PRO A 28 -1.92 8.33 -11.02
CA PRO A 28 -2.54 7.48 -10.00
C PRO A 28 -1.60 6.44 -9.39
N VAL A 29 -0.65 5.91 -10.17
CA VAL A 29 0.40 4.98 -9.67
C VAL A 29 1.34 5.65 -8.66
N VAL A 30 1.71 6.91 -8.88
CA VAL A 30 2.60 7.66 -7.98
C VAL A 30 1.82 8.05 -6.73
N PHE A 31 0.65 8.63 -6.91
CA PHE A 31 -0.23 9.07 -5.83
C PHE A 31 -0.65 7.91 -4.92
N GLY A 32 -1.11 6.80 -5.49
CA GLY A 32 -1.43 5.58 -4.75
C GLY A 32 -0.21 4.99 -4.04
N GLY A 33 0.97 5.09 -4.66
CA GLY A 33 2.24 4.72 -4.01
C GLY A 33 2.52 5.58 -2.78
N LEU A 34 2.33 6.90 -2.84
CA LEU A 34 2.51 7.81 -1.71
C LEU A 34 1.51 7.53 -0.58
N ILE A 35 0.25 7.31 -0.91
CA ILE A 35 -0.75 6.86 0.07
C ILE A 35 -0.29 5.55 0.73
N GLY A 36 0.24 4.61 -0.05
CA GLY A 36 0.80 3.36 0.46
C GLY A 36 2.00 3.56 1.37
N VAL A 37 2.87 4.54 1.09
CA VAL A 37 3.98 4.90 1.99
C VAL A 37 3.43 5.44 3.32
N VAL A 38 2.46 6.36 3.27
CA VAL A 38 1.86 6.96 4.48
C VAL A 38 1.15 5.89 5.31
N GLY A 39 0.29 5.08 4.69
CA GLY A 39 -0.43 4.01 5.38
C GLY A 39 0.51 2.95 5.94
N GLY A 40 1.47 2.49 5.15
CA GLY A 40 2.45 1.50 5.57
C GLY A 40 3.33 2.01 6.72
N ALA A 41 3.79 3.26 6.66
CA ALA A 41 4.55 3.89 7.73
C ALA A 41 3.72 4.04 9.01
N ALA A 42 2.45 4.46 8.90
CA ALA A 42 1.57 4.62 10.05
C ALA A 42 1.40 3.30 10.81
N PHE A 43 1.08 2.20 10.13
CA PHE A 43 0.94 0.88 10.76
C PHE A 43 2.27 0.33 11.27
N LEU A 44 3.36 0.50 10.52
CA LEU A 44 4.68 0.04 10.93
C LEU A 44 5.11 0.74 12.23
N LEU A 45 5.09 2.06 12.26
CA LEU A 45 5.56 2.83 13.40
C LEU A 45 4.63 2.71 14.61
N ALA A 46 3.31 2.71 14.40
CA ALA A 46 2.36 2.52 15.49
C ALA A 46 2.42 1.10 16.08
N GLY A 47 2.62 0.08 15.24
CA GLY A 47 2.84 -1.29 15.70
C GLY A 47 4.14 -1.43 16.50
N LEU A 48 5.24 -0.82 16.04
CA LEU A 48 6.51 -0.84 16.77
C LEU A 48 6.41 -0.14 18.14
N ALA A 49 5.65 0.95 18.24
CA ALA A 49 5.44 1.65 19.51
C ALA A 49 4.76 0.78 20.59
N GLY A 50 4.03 -0.27 20.18
CA GLY A 50 3.39 -1.22 21.09
C GLY A 50 4.25 -2.44 21.44
N LEU A 51 5.48 -2.57 20.91
CA LEU A 51 6.39 -3.68 21.25
C LEU A 51 7.17 -3.42 22.55
N PRO A 52 7.75 -4.45 23.19
CA PRO A 52 8.64 -4.26 24.33
C PRO A 52 9.85 -3.38 23.98
N ALA A 53 10.28 -2.52 24.93
CA ALA A 53 11.30 -1.48 24.70
C ALA A 53 12.60 -2.00 24.07
N GLY A 54 13.06 -3.20 24.44
CA GLY A 54 14.27 -3.81 23.89
C GLY A 54 14.25 -4.05 22.38
N TRP A 55 13.07 -4.08 21.76
CA TRP A 55 12.90 -4.25 20.31
C TRP A 55 12.64 -2.94 19.57
N GLN A 56 12.25 -1.86 20.28
CA GLN A 56 11.77 -0.64 19.63
C GLN A 56 12.88 0.09 18.86
N GLU A 57 13.99 0.40 19.52
CA GLU A 57 15.10 1.16 18.91
C GLU A 57 15.69 0.52 17.64
N PRO A 58 16.12 -0.77 17.65
CA PRO A 58 16.68 -1.38 16.44
C PRO A 58 15.64 -1.48 15.31
N LEU A 59 14.39 -1.82 15.63
CA LEU A 59 13.33 -1.94 14.62
C LEU A 59 12.88 -0.58 14.09
N ARG A 60 12.96 0.49 14.88
CA ARG A 60 12.65 1.85 14.45
C ARG A 60 13.65 2.34 13.41
N GLY A 61 14.94 2.07 13.62
CA GLY A 61 15.98 2.33 12.61
C GLY A 61 15.68 1.61 11.29
N LEU A 62 15.38 0.31 11.36
CA LEU A 62 15.00 -0.47 10.18
C LEU A 62 13.72 0.05 9.52
N ALA A 63 12.72 0.48 10.30
CA ALA A 63 11.49 1.06 9.79
C ALA A 63 11.73 2.38 9.04
N VAL A 64 12.54 3.27 9.59
CA VAL A 64 12.91 4.53 8.92
C VAL A 64 13.63 4.25 7.60
N VAL A 65 14.56 3.28 7.60
CA VAL A 65 15.25 2.86 6.36
C VAL A 65 14.25 2.31 5.35
N LEU A 66 13.32 1.44 5.74
CA LEU A 66 12.32 0.87 4.85
C LEU A 66 11.37 1.93 4.28
N VAL A 67 10.88 2.86 5.11
CA VAL A 67 10.02 3.97 4.70
C VAL A 67 10.78 4.88 3.73
N GLY A 68 12.01 5.27 4.06
CA GLY A 68 12.86 6.10 3.21
C GLY A 68 13.17 5.43 1.88
N PHE A 69 13.55 4.15 1.89
CA PHE A 69 13.79 3.35 0.69
C PHE A 69 12.55 3.26 -0.20
N THR A 70 11.37 3.02 0.39
CA THR A 70 10.10 2.95 -0.35
C THR A 70 9.77 4.31 -0.97
N LEU A 71 9.90 5.40 -0.21
CA LEU A 71 9.66 6.75 -0.70
C LEU A 71 10.60 7.11 -1.85
N VAL A 72 11.89 6.81 -1.71
CA VAL A 72 12.88 7.02 -2.78
C VAL A 72 12.55 6.19 -4.01
N GLY A 73 12.15 4.93 -3.84
CA GLY A 73 11.69 4.05 -4.91
C GLY A 73 10.48 4.62 -5.66
N VAL A 74 9.49 5.14 -4.94
CA VAL A 74 8.29 5.76 -5.54
C VAL A 74 8.64 7.06 -6.27
N LEU A 75 9.47 7.93 -5.70
CA LEU A 75 9.69 9.26 -6.26
C LEU A 75 10.78 9.30 -7.34
N PHE A 76 11.89 8.60 -7.13
CA PHE A 76 13.10 8.79 -7.92
C PHE A 76 13.40 7.64 -8.89
N ARG A 77 12.81 6.45 -8.70
CA ARG A 77 13.03 5.34 -9.65
C ARG A 77 12.43 5.70 -11.00
N ARG A 78 13.24 5.53 -12.05
CA ARG A 78 12.77 5.63 -13.44
C ARG A 78 11.90 4.41 -13.77
N ARG A 79 10.67 4.65 -14.20
CA ARG A 79 9.67 3.62 -14.50
C ARG A 79 8.82 3.99 -15.71
N ILE A 80 8.24 2.97 -16.33
CA ILE A 80 7.21 3.16 -17.36
C ILE A 80 5.89 3.29 -16.63
N LEU A 81 5.25 4.46 -16.75
CA LEU A 81 3.92 4.69 -16.18
C LEU A 81 2.88 4.19 -17.20
N PRO A 82 2.08 3.17 -16.85
CA PRO A 82 1.08 2.67 -17.78
C PRO A 82 -0.01 3.73 -17.99
N ALA A 83 -0.47 3.87 -19.24
CA ALA A 83 -1.73 4.55 -19.51
C ALA A 83 -2.85 3.76 -18.81
N LEU A 84 -3.53 4.41 -17.86
CA LEU A 84 -4.61 3.77 -17.11
C LEU A 84 -5.93 4.04 -17.84
N PRO A 85 -6.73 2.99 -18.13
CA PRO A 85 -8.07 3.20 -18.65
C PRO A 85 -8.93 3.94 -17.62
N PRO A 86 -10.00 4.63 -18.04
CA PRO A 86 -10.94 5.23 -17.12
C PRO A 86 -11.52 4.16 -16.17
N PRO A 87 -11.87 4.52 -14.91
CA PRO A 87 -12.43 3.58 -13.96
C PRO A 87 -13.71 2.93 -14.51
N THR A 88 -13.92 1.65 -14.18
CA THR A 88 -15.13 0.94 -14.58
C THR A 88 -16.39 1.64 -14.03
N PRO A 89 -17.53 1.60 -14.74
CA PRO A 89 -18.79 2.11 -14.22
C PRO A 89 -19.09 1.51 -12.85
N GLY A 90 -19.26 2.36 -11.84
CA GLY A 90 -19.50 1.92 -10.45
C GLY A 90 -18.26 1.75 -9.57
N ALA A 91 -17.03 1.92 -10.08
CA ALA A 91 -15.82 1.89 -9.27
C ALA A 91 -15.85 2.90 -8.11
N LEU A 92 -16.42 4.10 -8.35
CA LEU A 92 -16.67 5.11 -7.33
C LEU A 92 -17.65 4.64 -6.24
N ARG A 93 -18.68 3.87 -6.61
CA ARG A 93 -19.63 3.29 -5.64
C ARG A 93 -18.94 2.24 -4.79
N VAL A 94 -18.15 1.35 -5.40
CA VAL A 94 -17.35 0.36 -4.67
C VAL A 94 -16.38 1.05 -3.72
N TYR A 95 -15.72 2.12 -4.16
CA TYR A 95 -14.88 2.95 -3.32
C TYR A 95 -15.64 3.51 -2.12
N GLY A 96 -16.76 4.19 -2.36
CA GLY A 96 -17.58 4.78 -1.28
C GLY A 96 -18.06 3.74 -0.27
N VAL A 97 -18.62 2.62 -0.74
CA VAL A 97 -19.08 1.53 0.14
C VAL A 97 -17.92 0.94 0.94
N ALA A 98 -16.77 0.68 0.31
CA ALA A 98 -15.61 0.14 1.00
C ALA A 98 -15.09 1.10 2.08
N VAL A 99 -15.10 2.41 1.85
CA VAL A 99 -14.73 3.41 2.86
C VAL A 99 -15.73 3.39 4.02
N VAL A 100 -17.03 3.46 3.74
CA VAL A 100 -18.08 3.47 4.77
C VAL A 100 -18.00 2.20 5.63
N VAL A 101 -17.90 1.02 5.01
CA VAL A 101 -17.79 -0.25 5.73
C VAL A 101 -16.53 -0.28 6.61
N MET A 102 -15.39 0.19 6.10
CA MET A 102 -14.14 0.28 6.87
C MET A 102 -14.31 1.16 8.12
N LEU A 103 -14.90 2.35 7.95
CA LEU A 103 -15.12 3.29 9.06
C LEU A 103 -16.10 2.72 10.10
N LEU A 104 -17.16 2.04 9.66
CA LEU A 104 -18.12 1.37 10.55
C LEU A 104 -17.50 0.20 11.31
N LEU A 105 -16.47 -0.45 10.74
CA LEU A 105 -15.77 -1.55 11.40
C LEU A 105 -14.75 -1.09 12.46
N PHE A 106 -14.27 0.16 12.44
CA PHE A 106 -13.30 0.63 13.45
C PHE A 106 -13.83 0.59 14.90
N PRO A 107 -15.07 1.01 15.21
CA PRO A 107 -15.63 0.77 16.54
C PRO A 107 -15.75 -0.72 16.86
N VAL A 108 -16.08 -1.55 15.87
CA VAL A 108 -16.22 -3.00 16.05
C VAL A 108 -14.90 -3.65 16.45
N THR A 109 -13.76 -3.22 15.87
CA THR A 109 -12.44 -3.76 16.27
C THR A 109 -12.13 -3.46 17.73
N HIS A 110 -12.50 -2.27 18.21
CA HIS A 110 -12.33 -1.88 19.61
C HIS A 110 -13.21 -2.72 20.53
N LEU A 111 -14.48 -2.92 20.18
CA LEU A 111 -15.41 -3.76 20.94
C LEU A 111 -14.94 -5.22 21.00
N LEU A 112 -14.46 -5.78 19.89
CA LEU A 112 -13.91 -7.13 19.84
C LEU A 112 -12.66 -7.27 20.71
N ALA A 113 -11.72 -6.33 20.62
CA ALA A 113 -10.51 -6.35 21.43
C ALA A 113 -10.82 -6.27 22.94
N ARG A 114 -11.82 -5.47 23.33
CA ARG A 114 -12.29 -5.40 24.73
C ARG A 114 -13.02 -6.66 25.18
N ALA A 115 -13.92 -7.19 24.36
CA ALA A 115 -14.65 -8.41 24.68
C ALA A 115 -13.74 -9.63 24.85
N ALA A 116 -12.60 -9.64 24.16
CA ALA A 116 -11.56 -10.67 24.28
C ALA A 116 -10.51 -10.39 25.38
N ASP A 117 -10.67 -9.33 26.19
CA ASP A 117 -9.70 -8.85 27.18
C ASP A 117 -8.27 -8.69 26.60
N ALA A 118 -8.19 -8.30 25.32
CA ALA A 118 -6.96 -8.22 24.54
C ALA A 118 -6.86 -6.85 23.86
N PRO A 119 -6.68 -5.74 24.61
CA PRO A 119 -6.68 -4.38 24.05
C PRO A 119 -5.57 -4.17 23.00
N THR A 120 -4.45 -4.88 23.12
CA THR A 120 -3.35 -4.81 22.15
C THR A 120 -3.70 -5.43 20.79
N ALA A 121 -4.75 -6.28 20.70
CA ALA A 121 -5.23 -6.83 19.44
C ALA A 121 -5.87 -5.78 18.54
N GLN A 122 -6.36 -4.66 19.09
CA GLN A 122 -7.10 -3.64 18.35
C GLN A 122 -6.32 -3.10 17.15
N ILE A 123 -5.04 -2.77 17.31
CA ILE A 123 -4.23 -2.20 16.23
C ILE A 123 -4.06 -3.19 15.05
N ALA A 124 -3.92 -4.48 15.36
CA ALA A 124 -3.87 -5.55 14.38
C ALA A 124 -5.22 -5.77 13.67
N LEU A 125 -6.33 -5.69 14.40
CA LEU A 125 -7.67 -5.73 13.82
C LEU A 125 -7.94 -4.53 12.90
N VAL A 126 -7.49 -3.33 13.28
CA VAL A 126 -7.58 -2.14 12.42
C VAL A 126 -6.75 -2.34 11.15
N ALA A 127 -5.53 -2.88 11.26
CA ALA A 127 -4.72 -3.23 10.08
C ALA A 127 -5.42 -4.24 9.18
N ALA A 128 -6.10 -5.24 9.77
CA ALA A 128 -6.88 -6.23 9.03
C ALA A 128 -8.07 -5.61 8.28
N VAL A 129 -8.82 -4.72 8.95
CA VAL A 129 -9.96 -3.99 8.36
C VAL A 129 -9.50 -3.09 7.20
N VAL A 130 -8.40 -2.36 7.38
CA VAL A 130 -7.80 -1.55 6.31
C VAL A 130 -7.29 -2.43 5.16
N GLY A 131 -6.71 -3.59 5.45
CA GLY A 131 -6.34 -4.58 4.44
C GLY A 131 -7.55 -5.07 3.64
N GLY A 132 -8.63 -5.45 4.34
CA GLY A 132 -9.89 -5.90 3.74
C GLY A 132 -10.51 -4.83 2.82
N HIS A 133 -10.41 -3.55 3.19
CA HIS A 133 -10.85 -2.42 2.39
C HIS A 133 -10.19 -2.34 1.00
N PHE A 134 -8.93 -2.77 0.86
CA PHE A 134 -8.24 -2.78 -0.45
C PHE A 134 -8.67 -3.94 -1.35
N LEU A 135 -9.22 -5.04 -0.83
CA LEU A 135 -9.52 -6.23 -1.64
C LEU A 135 -10.56 -5.99 -2.75
N PRO A 136 -11.68 -5.26 -2.52
CA PRO A 136 -12.61 -4.89 -3.58
C PRO A 136 -11.95 -4.11 -4.72
N PHE A 137 -10.93 -3.30 -4.42
CA PHE A 137 -10.27 -2.42 -5.38
C PHE A 137 -9.46 -3.19 -6.42
N ALA A 138 -8.95 -4.37 -6.05
CA ALA A 138 -8.24 -5.22 -6.99
C ALA A 138 -9.10 -5.58 -8.21
N ARG A 139 -10.41 -5.77 -8.02
CA ARG A 139 -11.37 -6.03 -9.09
C ARG A 139 -11.87 -4.73 -9.72
N ALA A 140 -12.32 -3.77 -8.92
CA ALA A 140 -12.95 -2.54 -9.43
C ALA A 140 -12.01 -1.67 -10.29
N PHE A 141 -10.71 -1.65 -9.98
CA PHE A 141 -9.70 -0.87 -10.68
C PHE A 141 -8.75 -1.72 -11.54
N GLY A 142 -8.96 -3.04 -11.63
CA GLY A 142 -8.10 -3.94 -12.41
C GLY A 142 -6.63 -3.91 -12.00
N ALA A 143 -6.33 -3.60 -10.73
CA ALA A 143 -4.97 -3.41 -10.24
C ALA A 143 -4.58 -4.52 -9.24
N PRO A 144 -3.81 -5.55 -9.66
CA PRO A 144 -3.47 -6.70 -8.82
C PRO A 144 -2.71 -6.35 -7.54
N VAL A 145 -2.04 -5.19 -7.51
CA VAL A 145 -1.32 -4.70 -6.33
C VAL A 145 -2.22 -4.60 -5.11
N PHE A 146 -3.48 -4.19 -5.26
CA PHE A 146 -4.41 -4.09 -4.14
C PHE A 146 -4.74 -5.45 -3.53
N ARG A 147 -4.65 -6.55 -4.30
CA ARG A 147 -4.81 -7.91 -3.76
C ARG A 147 -3.64 -8.27 -2.84
N TRP A 148 -2.41 -7.90 -3.24
CA TRP A 148 -1.22 -8.17 -2.45
C TRP A 148 -1.15 -7.30 -1.19
N ILE A 149 -1.43 -5.99 -1.31
CA ILE A 149 -1.52 -5.08 -0.17
C ILE A 149 -2.63 -5.54 0.77
N GLY A 150 -3.87 -5.63 0.25
CA GLY A 150 -5.02 -5.96 1.06
C GLY A 150 -4.94 -7.33 1.71
N GLY A 151 -4.52 -8.34 0.93
CA GLY A 151 -4.40 -9.72 1.42
C GLY A 151 -3.31 -9.88 2.47
N SER A 152 -2.14 -9.26 2.30
CA SER A 152 -1.06 -9.35 3.28
C SER A 152 -1.42 -8.63 4.59
N MET A 153 -1.97 -7.42 4.50
CA MET A 153 -2.43 -6.68 5.70
C MET A 153 -3.55 -7.40 6.42
N LEU A 154 -4.53 -7.95 5.68
CA LEU A 154 -5.62 -8.76 6.25
C LEU A 154 -5.05 -9.98 6.99
N ALA A 155 -4.18 -10.76 6.35
CA ALA A 155 -3.63 -11.98 6.92
C ALA A 155 -2.75 -11.72 8.14
N LEU A 156 -1.84 -10.73 8.06
CA LEU A 156 -0.92 -10.39 9.15
C LEU A 156 -1.65 -9.73 10.32
N GLY A 157 -2.61 -8.85 10.04
CA GLY A 157 -3.46 -8.23 11.04
C GLY A 157 -4.33 -9.26 11.77
N LEU A 158 -5.02 -10.15 11.04
CA LEU A 158 -5.82 -11.20 11.67
C LEU A 158 -4.96 -12.16 12.50
N SER A 159 -3.82 -12.60 11.96
CA SER A 159 -2.90 -13.49 12.69
C SER A 159 -2.41 -12.84 13.97
N GLY A 160 -1.96 -11.58 13.92
CA GLY A 160 -1.49 -10.86 15.11
C GLY A 160 -2.60 -10.63 16.14
N ALA A 161 -3.81 -10.31 15.70
CA ALA A 161 -4.96 -10.15 16.59
C ALA A 161 -5.35 -11.47 17.27
N LEU A 162 -5.43 -12.56 16.51
CA LEU A 162 -5.76 -13.88 17.04
C LEU A 162 -4.73 -14.34 18.08
N VAL A 163 -3.45 -14.22 17.78
CA VAL A 163 -2.38 -14.60 18.71
C VAL A 163 -2.39 -13.71 19.96
N ALA A 164 -2.73 -12.42 19.84
CA ALA A 164 -2.91 -11.55 21.00
C ALA A 164 -4.09 -11.99 21.88
N MET A 165 -5.22 -12.37 21.28
CA MET A 165 -6.39 -12.91 21.97
C MET A 165 -6.12 -14.26 22.63
N LEU A 166 -5.12 -15.01 22.17
CA LEU A 166 -4.66 -16.26 22.78
C LEU A 166 -3.66 -16.03 23.94
N GLY A 167 -3.46 -14.79 24.37
CA GLY A 167 -2.65 -14.47 25.55
C GLY A 167 -1.21 -14.04 25.25
N VAL A 168 -0.90 -13.61 24.02
CA VAL A 168 0.42 -13.06 23.66
C VAL A 168 0.29 -11.58 23.28
N PRO A 169 0.31 -10.63 24.25
CA PRO A 169 -0.06 -9.23 24.00
C PRO A 169 0.78 -8.54 22.92
N ALA A 170 2.06 -8.89 22.80
CA ALA A 170 2.97 -8.32 21.81
C ALA A 170 2.59 -8.67 20.35
N ALA A 171 1.79 -9.72 20.12
CA ALA A 171 1.44 -10.17 18.78
C ALA A 171 0.51 -9.20 18.03
N GLY A 172 -0.32 -8.42 18.74
CA GLY A 172 -1.17 -7.42 18.11
C GLY A 172 -0.35 -6.28 17.48
N PRO A 173 0.50 -5.59 18.26
CA PRO A 173 1.42 -4.58 17.74
C PRO A 173 2.40 -5.15 16.69
N ALA A 174 2.93 -6.36 16.89
CA ALA A 174 3.78 -7.03 15.91
C ALA A 174 3.04 -7.29 14.59
N GLY A 175 1.79 -7.76 14.63
CA GLY A 175 0.96 -8.00 13.45
C GLY A 175 0.66 -6.72 12.68
N ALA A 176 0.35 -5.62 13.38
CA ALA A 176 0.19 -4.30 12.76
C ALA A 176 1.49 -3.80 12.12
N ALA A 177 2.63 -3.96 12.82
CA ALA A 177 3.93 -3.58 12.30
C ALA A 177 4.29 -4.38 11.03
N ALA A 178 4.08 -5.69 11.07
CA ALA A 178 4.29 -6.58 9.93
C ALA A 178 3.37 -6.23 8.76
N ALA A 179 2.11 -5.90 9.00
CA ALA A 179 1.18 -5.45 7.96
C ALA A 179 1.65 -4.14 7.30
N GLY A 180 2.12 -3.17 8.08
CA GLY A 180 2.70 -1.92 7.57
C GLY A 180 3.96 -2.16 6.74
N ALA A 181 4.87 -3.02 7.22
CA ALA A 181 6.07 -3.42 6.49
C ALA A 181 5.72 -4.13 5.17
N ALA A 182 4.77 -5.06 5.18
CA ALA A 182 4.32 -5.77 3.98
C ALA A 182 3.75 -4.80 2.93
N MET A 183 2.96 -3.81 3.35
CA MET A 183 2.46 -2.76 2.46
C MET A 183 3.61 -1.99 1.80
N LEU A 184 4.60 -1.53 2.58
CA LEU A 184 5.78 -0.81 2.06
C LEU A 184 6.57 -1.67 1.06
N LEU A 185 6.79 -2.95 1.39
CA LEU A 185 7.49 -3.91 0.54
C LEU A 185 6.77 -4.15 -0.79
N VAL A 186 5.44 -4.28 -0.76
CA VAL A 186 4.64 -4.42 -1.99
C VAL A 186 4.70 -3.15 -2.84
N VAL A 187 4.61 -1.96 -2.22
CA VAL A 187 4.69 -0.67 -2.91
C VAL A 187 6.05 -0.48 -3.59
N VAL A 188 7.15 -0.70 -2.87
CA VAL A 188 8.49 -0.56 -3.46
C VAL A 188 8.76 -1.65 -4.48
N GLY A 189 8.32 -2.89 -4.24
CA GLY A 189 8.42 -4.00 -5.18
C GLY A 189 7.73 -3.69 -6.50
N GLN A 190 6.56 -3.05 -6.47
CA GLN A 190 5.90 -2.56 -7.69
C GLN A 190 6.73 -1.48 -8.40
N ALA A 191 7.22 -0.48 -7.66
CA ALA A 191 8.03 0.59 -8.25
C ALA A 191 9.30 0.06 -8.92
N LEU A 192 9.93 -0.96 -8.34
CA LEU A 192 11.11 -1.64 -8.88
C LEU A 192 10.78 -2.46 -10.13
N ARG A 193 9.69 -3.25 -10.11
CA ARG A 193 9.23 -4.03 -11.27
C ARG A 193 8.93 -3.16 -12.48
N GLN A 194 8.31 -1.99 -12.27
CA GLN A 194 8.03 -1.02 -13.33
C GLN A 194 9.30 -0.33 -13.88
N GLY A 195 10.44 -0.47 -13.19
CA GLY A 195 11.73 0.09 -13.58
C GLY A 195 12.73 -0.93 -14.13
N ALA A 196 12.37 -2.21 -14.31
CA ALA A 196 13.27 -3.22 -14.86
C ALA A 196 13.52 -3.04 -16.38
N PRO A 197 14.70 -3.41 -16.92
CA PRO A 197 14.95 -3.47 -18.37
C PRO A 197 13.92 -4.32 -19.11
N GLY A 198 13.35 -3.81 -20.20
CA GLY A 198 12.51 -4.62 -21.08
C GLY A 198 13.36 -5.68 -21.81
N PRO A 199 12.77 -6.78 -22.30
CA PRO A 199 13.51 -7.78 -23.09
C PRO A 199 14.26 -7.18 -24.28
N GLY A 200 13.71 -6.14 -24.92
CA GLY A 200 14.34 -5.43 -26.03
C GLY A 200 15.50 -4.50 -25.68
N ASP A 201 15.64 -4.09 -24.40
CA ASP A 201 16.76 -3.25 -23.95
C ASP A 201 18.07 -4.06 -23.82
N ARG A 202 17.97 -5.39 -23.63
CA ARG A 202 19.13 -6.28 -23.47
C ARG A 202 19.79 -6.66 -24.80
N LEU A 203 19.10 -6.46 -25.92
CA LEU A 203 19.58 -6.78 -27.27
C LEU A 203 20.30 -5.58 -27.92
N ARG A 204 20.30 -4.41 -27.27
CA ARG A 204 20.91 -3.17 -27.76
C ARG A 204 22.14 -2.74 -26.93
N ALA A 205 22.57 -3.57 -25.99
CA ALA A 205 23.75 -3.38 -25.15
C ALA A 205 24.79 -4.44 -25.53
#